data_AF-A0A330L5N6-F1
#
_entry.id   AF-A0A330L5N6-F1
#
_cell.length_a   1.000
_cell.length_b   1.000
_cell.length_c   1.000
_cell.angle_alpha   90.00
_cell.angle_beta   90.00
_cell.angle_gamma   90.00
#
_symmetry.space_group_name_H-M   'P 1'
#
loop_
_entity.id
_entity.type
_entity.pdbx_description
1 polymer ?
#
loop_
_entity_poly.entity_id
_entity_poly.type
_entity_poly.pdbx_seq_one_letter_code
_entity_poly.pdbx_strand_id
1 'polypeptide(L)' 'MMDDHILNPDHISIPRWTIARDTRSLGCVFCHSIIVRVTTDTRQVAFCSCRLVEYRLLPKPTPRKANSAKP' A
#
# COMPACT_ATOMS: atom_id res chain seq x y z
N MET A 1 -14.61 26.75 0.94
CA MET A 1 -13.16 26.65 1.26
C MET A 1 -12.88 25.16 1.33
N MET A 2 -12.04 24.63 0.44
CA MET A 2 -11.62 23.24 0.55
C MET A 2 -10.68 23.16 1.75
N ASP A 3 -11.05 22.38 2.77
CA ASP A 3 -10.17 21.98 3.86
C ASP A 3 -8.94 21.29 3.25
N ASP A 4 -7.88 22.07 3.05
CA ASP A 4 -6.54 21.59 2.79
C ASP A 4 -6.08 20.95 4.11
N HIS A 5 -6.50 19.71 4.33
CA HIS A 5 -5.89 18.83 5.32
C HIS A 5 -4.44 18.62 4.87
N ILE A 6 -3.59 19.60 5.18
CA ILE A 6 -2.14 19.49 5.07
C ILE A 6 -1.77 18.30 5.96
N LEU A 7 -1.65 17.13 5.33
CA LEU A 7 -1.21 15.90 5.95
C LEU A 7 0.20 16.15 6.45
N ASN A 8 0.34 16.47 7.73
CA ASN A 8 1.64 16.66 8.35
C ASN A 8 2.38 15.31 8.30
N PRO A 9 3.46 15.18 7.51
CA PRO A 9 4.16 13.91 7.33
C PRO A 9 4.72 13.36 8.64
N ASP A 10 5.03 14.22 9.62
CA ASP A 10 5.48 13.81 10.97
C ASP A 10 4.44 12.96 11.73
N HIS A 11 3.16 13.08 11.38
CA HIS A 11 2.09 12.31 12.02
C HIS A 11 1.66 11.08 11.21
N ILE A 12 2.29 10.81 10.06
CA ILE A 12 1.96 9.65 9.22
C ILE A 12 2.76 8.44 9.71
N SER A 13 2.16 7.65 10.61
CA SER A 13 2.72 6.36 11.00
C SER A 13 2.36 5.28 9.98
N ILE A 14 3.32 4.84 9.17
CA ILE A 14 3.16 3.69 8.26
C ILE A 14 3.66 2.43 8.99
N PRO A 15 2.78 1.46 9.33
CA PRO A 15 3.21 0.26 10.02
C PRO A 15 4.21 -0.53 9.18
N ARG A 16 5.29 -1.02 9.77
CA ARG A 16 6.39 -1.66 9.02
C ARG A 16 5.94 -2.89 8.20
N TRP A 17 4.91 -3.61 8.66
CA TRP A 17 4.32 -4.75 7.94
C TRP A 17 3.63 -4.36 6.63
N THR A 18 3.20 -3.10 6.50
CA THR A 18 2.58 -2.60 5.27
C THR A 18 3.61 -2.39 4.16
N ILE A 19 4.89 -2.23 4.50
CA ILE A 19 5.97 -1.87 3.57
C ILE A 19 6.73 -3.15 3.16
N ALA A 20 6.60 -3.53 1.90
CA ALA A 20 7.38 -4.60 1.29
C ALA A 20 8.22 -4.04 0.14
N ARG A 21 9.52 -4.32 0.12
CA ARG A 21 10.31 -4.12 -1.11
C ARG A 21 9.93 -5.22 -2.08
N ASP A 22 9.63 -4.83 -3.31
CA ASP A 22 9.39 -5.82 -4.35
C ASP A 22 10.74 -6.36 -4.83
N THR A 23 11.19 -7.47 -4.23
CA THR A 23 12.46 -8.12 -4.59
C THR A 23 12.40 -8.84 -5.93
N ARG A 24 11.21 -8.97 -6.54
CA ARG A 24 11.00 -9.59 -7.85
C ARG A 24 10.99 -8.55 -8.98
N SER A 25 10.79 -7.28 -8.64
CA SER A 25 10.79 -6.21 -9.62
C SER A 25 12.22 -5.78 -9.94
N LEU A 26 12.54 -5.66 -11.24
CA LEU A 26 13.86 -5.23 -11.74
C LEU A 26 14.18 -3.74 -11.46
N GLY A 27 13.39 -3.06 -10.63
CA GLY A 27 13.46 -1.63 -10.39
C GLY A 27 12.61 -0.82 -11.37
N CYS A 28 12.47 0.48 -11.12
CA CYS A 28 11.75 1.37 -12.01
C CYS A 28 12.51 1.55 -13.33
N VAL A 29 11.84 1.39 -14.48
CA VAL A 29 12.45 1.55 -15.82
C VAL A 29 13.04 2.96 -16.08
N PHE A 30 12.64 3.97 -15.31
CA PHE A 30 13.07 5.37 -15.52
C PHE A 30 14.23 5.76 -14.62
N CYS A 31 14.08 5.60 -13.31
CA CYS A 31 15.09 6.00 -12.33
C CYS A 31 15.94 4.83 -11.80
N HIS A 32 15.65 3.59 -12.22
CA HIS A 32 16.29 2.35 -11.76
C HIS A 32 16.24 2.10 -10.24
N SER A 33 15.59 2.98 -9.47
CA SER A 33 15.36 2.80 -8.04
C SER A 33 14.50 1.59 -7.73
N ILE A 34 14.70 1.05 -6.53
CA ILE A 34 13.89 -0.02 -5.94
C ILE A 34 12.42 0.44 -5.87
N ILE A 35 11.51 -0.47 -6.22
CA ILE A 35 10.08 -0.25 -6.07
C ILE A 35 9.65 -0.72 -4.67
N VAL A 36 8.99 0.18 -3.94
CA VAL A 36 8.42 -0.08 -2.62
C VAL A 36 6.92 -0.24 -2.78
N ARG A 37 6.38 -1.32 -2.21
CA ARG A 37 4.95 -1.59 -2.15
C ARG A 37 4.46 -1.35 -0.72
N VAL A 38 3.44 -0.52 -0.58
CA VAL A 38 2.74 -0.24 0.67
C VAL A 38 1.33 -0.80 0.57
N THR A 39 0.96 -1.71 1.45
CA THR A 39 -0.36 -2.33 1.49
C THR A 39 -1.07 -1.98 2.79
N THR A 40 -2.22 -1.33 2.69
CA THR A 40 -3.15 -1.07 3.79
C THR A 40 -4.33 -2.04 3.72
N ASP A 41 -5.25 -1.94 4.68
CA ASP A 41 -6.54 -2.63 4.72
C ASP A 41 -7.40 -2.49 3.45
N THR A 42 -7.36 -1.32 2.80
CA THR A 42 -8.26 -0.97 1.69
C THR A 42 -7.51 -0.60 0.42
N ARG A 43 -6.19 -0.43 0.47
CA ARG A 43 -5.39 0.10 -0.63
C ARG A 43 -4.08 -0.62 -0.73
N GLN A 44 -3.57 -0.73 -1.93
CA GLN A 44 -2.22 -1.17 -2.20
C GLN A 44 -1.60 -0.20 -3.20
N VAL A 45 -0.41 0.29 -2.87
CA VAL A 45 0.29 1.31 -3.63
C VAL A 45 1.72 0.84 -3.85
N ALA A 46 2.20 0.87 -5.09
CA ALA A 46 3.61 0.66 -5.40
C ALA A 46 4.19 1.95 -5.99
N PHE A 47 5.35 2.35 -5.50
CA PHE A 47 6.03 3.57 -5.95
C PHE A 47 7.54 3.40 -5.93
N CYS A 48 8.23 4.25 -6.67
CA CYS A 48 9.66 4.46 -6.57
C CYS A 48 9.94 5.94 -6.28
N SER A 49 11.21 6.33 -6.23
CA SER A 49 11.62 7.71 -5.98
C SER A 49 11.09 8.73 -7.01
N CYS A 50 10.77 8.29 -8.24
CA CYS A 50 10.42 9.18 -9.34
C CYS A 50 8.95 9.14 -9.76
N ARG A 51 8.17 8.12 -9.36
CA ARG A 51 6.76 8.00 -9.75
C ARG A 51 5.97 6.99 -8.91
N LEU A 52 4.65 7.13 -8.97
CA LEU A 52 3.69 6.09 -8.64
C LEU A 52 3.70 5.01 -9.74
N VAL A 53 3.90 3.75 -9.37
CA VAL A 53 3.97 2.62 -10.30
C VAL A 53 2.63 1.90 -10.40
N GLU A 54 1.98 1.66 -9.26
CA GLU A 54 0.72 0.95 -9.20
C GLU A 54 -0.14 1.52 -8.06
N TYR A 55 -1.44 1.65 -8.31
CA TYR A 55 -2.42 2.00 -7.29
C TYR A 55 -3.64 1.09 -7.44
N ARG A 56 -3.92 0.32 -6.39
CA ARG A 56 -5.00 -0.66 -6.38
C ARG A 56 -5.86 -0.46 -5.14
N LEU A 57 -7.16 -0.39 -5.33
CA LEU A 57 -8.13 -0.49 -4.24
C LEU A 57 -8.32 -1.97 -3.93
N LEU A 58 -8.03 -2.37 -2.70
CA LEU A 58 -8.32 -3.71 -2.23
C LEU A 58 -9.81 -3.80 -1.89
N PRO A 59 -10.51 -4.84 -2.36
CA PRO A 59 -11.89 -5.07 -1.94
C PRO A 59 -11.92 -5.20 -0.41
N LYS A 60 -12.86 -4.49 0.22
CA LYS A 60 -13.10 -4.55 1.66
C LYS A 60 -13.11 -6.03 2.07
N PRO A 61 -12.39 -6.45 3.13
CA PRO A 61 -12.47 -7.83 3.59
C PRO A 61 -13.94 -8.11 3.88
N THR A 62 -14.58 -8.90 3.02
CA THR A 62 -15.87 -9.47 3.34
C THR A 62 -15.64 -10.28 4.60
N PRO A 63 -16.40 -10.08 5.68
CA PRO A 63 -16.31 -10.97 6.83
C PRO A 63 -16.53 -12.36 6.28
N ARG A 64 -15.46 -13.17 6.30
CA ARG A 64 -15.55 -14.60 6.00
C ARG A 64 -16.70 -15.08 6.87
N LYS A 65 -17.80 -15.55 6.27
CA LYS A 65 -18.82 -16.28 7.02
C LYS A 65 -18.08 -17.41 7.72
N ALA A 66 -17.86 -17.24 9.01
CA ALA A 66 -17.46 -18.30 9.90
C ALA A 66 -18.70 -19.19 10.08
N ASN A 67 -18.98 -20.02 9.08
CA ASN A 67 -19.55 -21.32 9.37
C ASN A 67 -18.34 -22.10 9.94
N SER A 68 -18.15 -22.28 11.25
CA SER A 68 -19.03 -22.99 12.19
C SER A 68 -19.69 -24.17 11.46
N ALA A 69 -19.34 -25.43 11.67
CA ALA A 69 -18.74 -26.07 12.82
C ALA A 69 -18.07 -27.37 12.36
N LYS A 70 -17.08 -27.80 13.12
CA LYS A 70 -16.64 -29.20 13.24
C LYS A 70 -17.70 -29.94 14.10
N PRO A 71 -18.05 -31.21 13.86
CA PRO A 71 -17.21 -32.38 14.21
C PRO A 71 -16.64 -33.13 13.01
#